data_AF-A0A2P2IFZ1-F1
#
_entry.id   AF-A0A2P2IFZ1-F1
#
_cell.length_a   1.000
_cell.length_b   1.000
_cell.length_c   1.000
_cell.angle_alpha   90.00
_cell.angle_beta   90.00
_cell.angle_gamma   90.00
#
_symmetry.space_group_name_H-M   'P 1'
#
loop_
_entity.id
_entity.type
_entity.pdbx_description
1 polymer ?
#
loop_
_entity_poly.entity_id
_entity_poly.type
_entity_poly.pdbx_seq_one_letter_code
_entity_poly.pdbx_strand_id
1 'polypeptide(L)'
;ATNSWAQDEALRACLQKPFKRLCAYYLYTEKRRGYALNSVAHFHLKNGAVMWRLNYEADMTPRGLSNSCGMMVNYRYFLPDAENNSRHYQETMKIAADSSIVRLADAAADVMNNTRQQ
;
A
#
# COMPACT_ATOMS: atom_id res chain seq x y z
N ALA A 1 15.78 0.21 -15.94
CA ALA A 1 14.72 -0.81 -15.90
C ALA A 1 13.93 -0.71 -17.20
N THR A 2 13.90 -1.76 -18.02
CA THR A 2 13.05 -1.81 -19.20
C THR A 2 11.64 -2.11 -18.72
N ASN A 3 10.84 -1.07 -18.44
CA ASN A 3 9.43 -1.20 -18.04
C ASN A 3 8.55 -1.70 -19.22
N SER A 4 9.11 -2.56 -20.09
CA SER A 4 8.49 -3.09 -21.30
C SER A 4 7.29 -3.98 -20.99
N TRP A 5 7.27 -4.64 -19.83
CA TRP A 5 6.11 -5.41 -19.35
C TRP A 5 4.82 -4.57 -19.30
N ALA A 6 4.93 -3.25 -19.08
CA ALA A 6 3.79 -2.35 -18.98
C ALA A 6 3.12 -2.07 -20.34
N GLN A 7 3.75 -2.44 -21.46
CA GLN A 7 3.16 -2.31 -22.80
C GLN A 7 2.23 -3.48 -23.13
N ASP A 8 2.38 -4.62 -22.44
CA ASP A 8 1.54 -5.80 -22.64
C ASP A 8 0.28 -5.67 -21.75
N GLU A 9 -0.86 -5.40 -22.39
CA GLU A 9 -2.15 -5.24 -21.72
C GLU A 9 -2.64 -6.53 -21.05
N ALA A 10 -2.41 -7.69 -21.65
CA ALA A 10 -2.81 -8.97 -21.08
C ALA A 10 -2.00 -9.28 -19.83
N LEU A 11 -0.70 -8.98 -19.86
CA LEU A 11 0.18 -9.11 -18.71
C LEU A 11 -0.23 -8.13 -17.59
N ARG A 12 -0.51 -6.87 -17.91
CA ARG A 12 -1.02 -5.89 -16.92
C ARG A 12 -2.31 -6.36 -16.24
N ALA A 13 -3.29 -6.82 -17.02
CA ALA A 13 -4.54 -7.35 -16.48
C ALA A 13 -4.30 -8.51 -15.49
N CYS A 14 -3.39 -9.44 -15.82
CA CYS A 14 -3.00 -10.53 -14.93
C CYS A 14 -2.29 -10.05 -13.65
N LEU A 15 -1.48 -8.99 -13.75
CA LEU A 15 -0.67 -8.45 -12.65
C LEU A 15 -1.43 -7.53 -11.69
N GLN A 16 -2.62 -7.04 -12.05
CA GLN A 16 -3.39 -6.13 -11.20
C GLN A 16 -3.61 -6.67 -9.78
N LYS A 17 -4.09 -7.92 -9.66
CA LYS A 17 -4.39 -8.56 -8.37
C LYS A 17 -3.13 -8.79 -7.52
N PRO A 18 -2.05 -9.42 -8.02
CA PRO A 18 -0.84 -9.59 -7.23
C PRO A 18 -0.19 -8.26 -6.86
N PHE A 19 -0.17 -7.25 -7.74
CA PHE A 19 0.41 -5.95 -7.40
C PHE A 19 -0.38 -5.22 -6.31
N LYS A 20 -1.72 -5.24 -6.36
CA LYS A 20 -2.54 -4.66 -5.28
C LYS A 20 -2.29 -5.34 -3.94
N ARG A 21 -2.18 -6.67 -3.92
CA ARG A 21 -1.86 -7.44 -2.70
C ARG A 21 -0.49 -7.10 -2.13
N LEU A 22 0.55 -7.13 -2.97
CA LEU A 22 1.92 -6.81 -2.55
C LEU A 22 2.05 -5.35 -2.09
N CYS A 23 1.41 -4.41 -2.79
CA CYS A 23 1.41 -3.01 -2.41
C CYS A 23 0.68 -2.78 -1.08
N ALA A 24 -0.49 -3.41 -0.87
CA ALA A 24 -1.20 -3.35 0.40
C ALA A 24 -0.34 -3.88 1.54
N TYR A 25 0.28 -5.04 1.35
CA TYR A 25 1.16 -5.66 2.34
C TYR A 25 2.38 -4.78 2.65
N TYR A 26 3.05 -4.23 1.64
CA TYR A 26 4.18 -3.32 1.82
C TYR A 26 3.81 -2.03 2.57
N LEU A 27 2.63 -1.45 2.32
CA LEU A 27 2.23 -0.20 2.96
C LEU A 27 1.64 -0.44 4.36
N TYR A 28 0.87 -1.51 4.54
CA TYR A 28 0.11 -1.77 5.76
C TYR A 28 0.83 -2.68 6.75
N THR A 29 1.50 -3.74 6.27
CA THR A 29 2.11 -4.78 7.12
C THR A 29 3.58 -4.52 7.37
N GLU A 30 4.36 -4.19 6.34
CA GLU A 30 5.81 -3.98 6.49
C GLU A 30 6.14 -2.75 7.34
N LYS A 31 7.03 -2.94 8.34
CA LYS A 31 7.38 -1.91 9.33
C LYS A 31 8.86 -1.62 9.41
N ARG A 32 9.20 -0.39 9.83
CA ARG A 32 10.53 0.01 10.29
C ARG A 32 10.41 0.62 11.68
N ARG A 33 11.02 -0.03 12.68
CA ARG A 33 10.91 0.37 14.11
C ARG A 33 9.45 0.52 14.55
N GLY A 34 8.59 -0.39 14.08
CA GLY A 34 7.14 -0.40 14.36
C GLY A 34 6.28 0.53 13.49
N TYR A 35 6.86 1.55 12.84
CA TYR A 35 6.14 2.45 11.95
C TYR A 35 6.06 1.93 10.51
N ALA A 36 5.18 2.50 9.69
CA ALA A 36 5.09 2.17 8.26
C ALA A 36 6.47 2.27 7.58
N LEU A 37 6.86 1.24 6.83
CA LEU A 37 8.17 1.18 6.17
C LEU A 37 8.36 2.31 5.14
N ASN A 38 7.31 2.63 4.38
CA ASN A 38 7.35 3.66 3.36
C ASN A 38 7.30 5.07 3.98
N SER A 39 8.21 5.95 3.57
CA SER A 39 8.34 7.30 4.14
C SER A 39 7.14 8.21 3.84
N VAL A 40 6.53 8.09 2.66
CA VAL A 40 5.34 8.88 2.27
C VAL A 40 4.11 8.40 3.04
N ALA A 41 3.96 7.08 3.20
CA ALA A 41 2.94 6.50 4.07
C ALA A 41 3.10 7.01 5.51
N HIS A 42 4.32 6.93 6.04
CA HIS A 42 4.64 7.42 7.37
C HIS A 42 4.26 8.90 7.55
N PHE A 43 4.59 9.76 6.58
CA PHE A 43 4.23 11.18 6.60
C PHE A 43 2.71 11.40 6.70
N HIS A 44 1.92 10.76 5.84
CA HIS A 44 0.47 10.95 5.85
C HIS A 44 -0.20 10.39 7.10
N LEU A 45 0.24 9.21 7.55
CA LEU A 45 -0.30 8.55 8.74
C LEU A 45 0.05 9.33 10.02
N LYS A 46 1.27 9.88 10.11
CA LYS A 46 1.66 10.78 11.20
C LYS A 46 0.76 12.03 11.25
N ASN A 47 0.27 12.50 10.12
CA ASN A 47 -0.65 13.63 10.03
C ASN A 47 -2.13 13.22 10.21
N GLY A 48 -2.43 11.95 10.51
CA GLY A 48 -3.79 11.50 10.81
C GLY A 48 -4.62 11.05 9.62
N ALA A 49 -4.01 10.84 8.46
CA ALA A 49 -4.72 10.32 7.31
C ALA A 49 -5.10 8.84 7.49
N VAL A 50 -6.17 8.43 6.82
CA VAL A 50 -6.53 7.04 6.61
C VAL A 50 -5.94 6.57 5.29
N MET A 51 -5.27 5.42 5.29
CA MET A 51 -4.87 4.75 4.06
C MET A 51 -6.13 4.26 3.35
N TRP A 52 -6.56 4.95 2.29
CA TRP A 52 -7.95 4.87 1.82
C TRP A 52 -8.14 3.94 0.62
N ARG A 53 -7.32 4.10 -0.42
CA ARG A 53 -7.49 3.32 -1.65
C ARG A 53 -6.19 3.10 -2.40
N LEU A 54 -5.98 1.89 -2.89
CA LEU A 54 -4.92 1.57 -3.86
C LEU A 54 -5.42 1.75 -5.29
N ASN A 55 -4.62 2.43 -6.09
CA ASN A 55 -4.89 2.71 -7.50
C ASN A 55 -3.82 1.99 -8.35
N TYR A 56 -4.27 1.02 -9.13
CA TYR A 56 -3.44 0.31 -10.13
C TYR A 56 -3.45 1.12 -11.42
N GLU A 57 -2.31 1.17 -12.12
CA GLU A 57 -2.11 1.99 -13.34
C GLU A 57 -2.40 3.48 -13.14
N ALA A 58 -2.12 4.00 -11.95
CA ALA A 58 -2.37 5.40 -11.63
C ALA A 58 -1.29 6.34 -12.17
N ASP A 59 -0.05 5.86 -12.29
CA ASP A 59 1.05 6.61 -12.90
C ASP A 59 1.86 5.69 -13.84
N MET A 60 1.45 5.66 -15.10
CA MET A 60 2.09 4.86 -16.16
C MET A 60 3.27 5.58 -16.83
N THR A 61 3.74 6.69 -16.27
CA THR A 61 4.97 7.33 -16.76
C THR A 61 6.19 6.44 -16.47
N PRO A 62 7.31 6.61 -17.21
CA PRO A 62 8.53 5.84 -16.93
C PRO A 62 9.00 5.95 -15.48
N ARG A 63 8.77 7.11 -14.83
CA ARG A 63 9.09 7.34 -13.42
C ARG A 63 8.15 6.57 -12.50
N GLY A 64 6.83 6.66 -12.70
CA GLY A 64 5.84 5.93 -11.89
C GLY A 64 6.03 4.42 -11.95
N LEU A 65 6.30 3.89 -13.15
CA LEU A 65 6.62 2.48 -13.35
C LEU A 65 7.91 2.06 -12.62
N SER A 66 8.96 2.87 -12.69
CA SER A 66 10.25 2.56 -12.04
C SER A 66 10.18 2.68 -10.51
N ASN A 67 9.35 3.59 -9.99
CA ASN A 67 9.25 3.85 -8.55
C ASN A 67 8.34 2.86 -7.83
N SER A 68 7.20 2.51 -8.43
CA SER A 68 6.13 1.76 -7.75
C SER A 68 5.30 0.88 -8.69
N CYS A 69 5.83 0.53 -9.87
CA CYS A 69 5.11 -0.27 -10.87
C CYS A 69 3.75 0.35 -11.28
N GLY A 70 3.66 1.68 -11.27
CA GLY A 70 2.44 2.43 -11.58
C GLY A 70 1.37 2.38 -10.50
N MET A 71 1.69 1.86 -9.30
CA MET A 71 0.82 1.93 -8.13
C MET A 71 0.85 3.32 -7.51
N MET A 72 -0.33 3.84 -7.17
CA MET A 72 -0.48 4.97 -6.26
C MET A 72 -1.47 4.62 -5.15
N VAL A 73 -1.46 5.42 -4.09
CA VAL A 73 -2.36 5.28 -2.95
C VAL A 73 -2.98 6.63 -2.62
N ASN A 74 -4.27 6.62 -2.30
CA ASN A 74 -4.93 7.78 -1.73
C ASN A 74 -4.90 7.69 -0.21
N TYR A 75 -4.40 8.75 0.44
CA TYR A 75 -4.52 8.98 1.86
C TYR A 75 -5.64 10.00 2.08
N ARG A 76 -6.70 9.61 2.78
CA ARG A 76 -7.87 10.47 3.00
C ARG A 76 -7.85 11.05 4.39
N TYR A 77 -8.02 12.36 4.49
CA TYR A 77 -8.15 13.05 5.77
C TYR A 77 -9.63 13.20 6.10
N PHE A 78 -10.06 12.54 7.16
CA PHE A 78 -11.34 12.81 7.82
C PHE A 78 -11.03 13.79 8.95
N LEU A 79 -11.33 15.08 8.72
CA LEU A 79 -10.93 16.16 9.65
C LEU A 79 -11.34 15.90 11.11
N PRO A 80 -12.55 15.37 11.41
CA PRO A 80 -12.93 15.05 12.80
C PRO A 80 -12.06 13.98 13.46
N ASP A 81 -11.52 13.04 12.68
CA ASP A 81 -10.77 11.88 13.18
C ASP A 81 -9.25 12.07 13.08
N ALA A 82 -8.77 13.11 12.41
CA ALA A 82 -7.37 13.26 12.04
C ALA A 82 -6.45 13.31 13.27
N GLU A 83 -6.81 14.06 14.31
CA GLU A 83 -6.00 14.14 15.53
C GLU A 83 -5.93 12.77 16.24
N ASN A 84 -7.07 12.09 16.36
CA ASN A 84 -7.15 10.77 16.98
C ASN A 84 -6.35 9.71 16.20
N ASN A 85 -6.45 9.73 14.87
CA ASN A 85 -5.67 8.84 14.00
C ASN A 85 -4.17 9.12 14.11
N SER A 86 -3.76 10.39 14.13
CA SER A 86 -2.36 10.80 14.31
C SER A 86 -1.80 10.31 15.64
N ARG A 87 -2.56 10.50 16.73
CA ARG A 87 -2.21 10.04 18.06
C ARG A 87 -2.06 8.53 18.11
N HIS A 88 -3.06 7.79 17.64
CA HIS A 88 -3.00 6.32 17.58
C HIS A 88 -1.80 5.81 16.78
N TYR A 89 -1.49 6.42 15.63
CA TYR A 89 -0.33 6.01 14.84
C TYR A 89 0.99 6.27 15.57
N GLN A 90 1.13 7.39 16.27
CA GLN A 90 2.35 7.75 16.99
C GLN A 90 2.55 6.97 18.29
N GLU A 91 1.48 6.77 19.06
CA GLU A 91 1.57 6.14 20.39
C GLU A 91 1.49 4.61 20.32
N THR A 92 0.67 4.08 19.42
CA THR A 92 0.37 2.63 19.36
C THR A 92 0.86 1.96 18.07
N MET A 93 1.44 2.72 17.13
CA MET A 93 1.91 2.23 15.83
C MET A 93 0.81 1.63 14.95
N LYS A 94 -0.47 1.85 15.30
CA LYS A 94 -1.63 1.35 14.57
C LYS A 94 -1.93 2.23 13.35
N ILE A 95 -2.08 1.60 12.19
CA ILE A 95 -2.45 2.28 10.95
C ILE A 95 -3.97 2.31 10.81
N ALA A 96 -4.54 3.50 10.62
CA ALA A 96 -5.92 3.66 10.15
C ALA A 96 -5.96 3.38 8.64
N ALA A 97 -6.70 2.36 8.22
CA ALA A 97 -6.82 1.96 6.81
C ALA A 97 -8.24 1.53 6.46
N ASP A 98 -8.60 1.67 5.20
CA ASP A 98 -9.84 1.11 4.67
C ASP A 98 -9.79 -0.43 4.69
N SER A 99 -10.94 -1.05 4.97
CA SER A 99 -11.09 -2.52 5.06
C SER A 99 -10.60 -3.25 3.81
N SER A 100 -10.72 -2.64 2.63
CA SER A 100 -10.26 -3.24 1.38
C SER A 100 -8.74 -3.39 1.33
N ILE A 101 -7.99 -2.46 1.94
CA ILE A 101 -6.53 -2.52 2.02
C ILE A 101 -6.11 -3.60 3.00
N VAL A 102 -6.73 -3.64 4.18
CA VAL A 102 -6.45 -4.67 5.20
C VAL A 102 -6.65 -6.05 4.61
N ARG A 103 -7.80 -6.29 3.95
CA ARG A 103 -8.10 -7.56 3.28
C ARG A 103 -7.08 -7.94 2.19
N LEU A 104 -6.57 -6.96 1.43
CA LEU A 104 -5.55 -7.22 0.42
C LEU A 104 -4.20 -7.58 1.05
N ALA A 105 -3.84 -6.93 2.15
CA ALA A 105 -2.62 -7.20 2.90
C ALA A 105 -2.68 -8.59 3.56
N ASP A 106 -3.78 -8.94 4.20
CA ASP A 106 -4.00 -10.26 4.81
C ASP A 106 -3.93 -11.36 3.76
N ALA A 107 -4.63 -11.19 2.63
CA ALA A 107 -4.59 -12.15 1.52
C ALA A 107 -3.18 -12.30 0.90
N ALA A 108 -2.31 -11.30 1.02
CA ALA A 108 -0.91 -11.42 0.62
C ALA A 108 -0.11 -12.22 1.64
N ALA A 109 -0.31 -11.93 2.94
CA ALA A 109 0.34 -12.63 4.04
C ALA A 109 0.01 -14.13 4.03
N ASP A 110 -1.26 -14.49 3.79
CA ASP A 110 -1.70 -15.89 3.69
C ASP A 110 -0.95 -16.64 2.58
N VAL A 111 -0.83 -16.04 1.41
CA VAL A 111 -0.07 -16.63 0.29
C VAL A 111 1.39 -16.81 0.67
N MET A 112 2.02 -15.80 1.27
CA MET A 112 3.44 -15.86 1.66
C MET A 112 3.69 -16.91 2.74
N ASN A 113 2.77 -17.07 3.70
CA ASN A 113 2.89 -18.05 4.77
C ASN A 113 2.71 -19.49 4.25
N ASN A 114 1.74 -19.71 3.36
CA ASN A 114 1.51 -21.02 2.77
C ASN A 114 2.70 -21.48 1.90
N THR A 115 3.35 -20.56 1.17
CA THR A 115 4.55 -20.88 0.38
C THR A 115 5.76 -21.22 1.25
N ARG A 116 5.83 -20.78 2.51
CA ARG A 116 6.93 -21.10 3.43
C ARG A 116 6.78 -22.44 4.15
N GLN A 117 5.58 -23.03 4.12
CA GLN A 117 5.28 -24.31 4.77
C GLN A 117 5.39 -25.50 3.79
N GLN A 118 5.62 -25.23 2.50
CA GLN A 118 5.91 -26.22 1.45
C GLN A 118 7.40 -26.21 1.12
#